data_AF-A0A521A2N7-F1
#
_entry.id   AF-A0A521A2N7-F1
#
_cell.length_a   1.000
_cell.length_b   1.000
_cell.length_c   1.000
_cell.angle_alpha   90.00
_cell.angle_beta   90.00
_cell.angle_gamma   90.00
#
_symmetry.space_group_name_H-M   'P 1'
#
loop_
_entity.id
_entity.type
_entity.pdbx_description
1 polymer ?
#
loop_
_entity_poly.entity_id
_entity_poly.type
_entity_poly.pdbx_seq_one_letter_code
_entity_poly.pdbx_strand_id
1 'polypeptide(L)'
;MSDQKPQMLISYMLLRKLIGCLGILLPIILVFGAFASNCQTIQGSISDYYHTEMRNIFVGILCAVALFMFTYKGYDKRDAIAGNLACFFALGVAFFPTSVDASSLCTTDCAENCITYGEWIKIVHFTSAALFFSVLIYFSLFLFREPRKRSVALPAAKRKRNFVFKVCGYVMVFCVFAIALYHFVLIDNFPELAQLNLVFWFEVIALWAFGISWLTKGQFVLKDN
;
A
#
# COMPACT_ATOMS: atom_id res chain seq x y z
N MET A 1 10.95 30.60 19.49
CA MET A 1 11.13 29.62 18.40
C MET A 1 11.48 28.19 18.88
N SER A 2 11.54 27.91 20.19
CA SER A 2 11.80 26.54 20.72
C SER A 2 10.55 25.66 20.79
N ASP A 3 9.35 26.22 20.99
CA ASP A 3 8.09 25.46 21.11
C ASP A 3 7.58 24.84 19.80
N GLN A 4 8.00 25.34 18.63
CA GLN A 4 7.52 24.78 17.35
C GLN A 4 8.17 23.45 16.98
N LYS A 5 9.42 23.19 17.42
CA LYS A 5 10.12 21.92 17.13
C LYS A 5 9.39 20.68 17.69
N PRO A 6 8.95 20.64 18.97
CA PRO A 6 8.23 19.49 19.50
C PRO A 6 6.86 19.30 18.83
N GLN A 7 6.11 20.38 18.56
CA GLN A 7 4.82 20.28 17.84
C GLN A 7 4.97 19.74 16.41
N MET A 8 5.96 20.21 15.66
CA MET A 8 6.25 19.66 14.33
C MET A 8 6.62 18.17 14.40
N LEU A 9 7.43 17.75 15.37
CA LEU A 9 7.78 16.33 15.54
C LEU A 9 6.56 15.45 15.84
N ILE A 10 5.65 15.90 16.71
CA ILE A 10 4.41 15.18 17.04
C ILE A 10 3.53 15.01 15.79
N SER A 11 3.35 16.09 15.02
CA SER A 11 2.58 16.04 13.76
C SER A 11 3.17 15.05 12.75
N TYR A 12 4.50 15.06 12.57
CA TYR A 12 5.18 14.10 11.68
C TYR A 12 5.08 12.65 12.16
N MET A 13 5.10 12.42 13.47
CA MET A 13 4.91 11.08 14.03
C MET A 13 3.47 10.59 13.83
N LEU A 14 2.49 11.45 14.07
CA LEU A 14 1.08 11.13 13.84
C LEU A 14 0.84 10.81 12.36
N LEU A 15 1.36 11.61 11.44
CA LEU A 15 1.25 11.38 10.00
C LEU A 15 1.75 9.97 9.62
N ARG A 16 2.92 9.57 10.10
CA ARG A 16 3.48 8.23 9.85
C ARG A 16 2.60 7.11 10.42
N LYS A 17 2.00 7.36 11.58
CA LYS A 17 1.09 6.40 12.21
C LYS A 17 -0.18 6.24 11.39
N LEU A 18 -0.79 7.33 10.96
CA LEU A 18 -1.99 7.32 10.12
C LEU A 18 -1.74 6.59 8.79
N ILE A 19 -0.62 6.88 8.11
CA ILE A 19 -0.22 6.17 6.89
C ILE A 19 -0.13 4.66 7.14
N GLY A 20 0.55 4.25 8.22
CA GLY A 20 0.72 2.83 8.55
C GLY A 20 -0.60 2.15 8.93
N CYS A 21 -1.46 2.83 9.70
CA CYS A 21 -2.79 2.33 10.06
C CYS A 21 -3.69 2.15 8.85
N LEU A 22 -3.74 3.13 7.95
CA LEU A 22 -4.53 3.03 6.72
C LEU A 22 -4.08 1.85 5.86
N GLY A 23 -2.77 1.59 5.75
CA GLY A 23 -2.25 0.42 5.04
C GLY A 23 -2.71 -0.91 5.64
N ILE A 24 -2.75 -1.03 6.98
CA ILE A 24 -3.19 -2.26 7.65
C ILE A 24 -4.71 -2.43 7.57
N LEU A 25 -5.45 -1.35 7.79
CA LEU A 25 -6.90 -1.35 7.89
C LEU A 25 -7.59 -1.45 6.53
N LEU A 26 -6.99 -0.95 5.45
CA LEU A 26 -7.58 -0.98 4.10
C LEU A 26 -8.15 -2.36 3.74
N PRO A 27 -7.37 -3.47 3.70
CA PRO A 27 -7.91 -4.77 3.33
C PRO A 27 -9.02 -5.27 4.27
N ILE A 28 -8.89 -4.97 5.56
CA ILE A 28 -9.87 -5.37 6.59
C ILE A 28 -11.20 -4.65 6.33
N ILE A 29 -11.16 -3.32 6.17
CA ILE A 29 -12.35 -2.50 5.93
C ILE A 29 -13.04 -2.94 4.64
N LEU A 30 -12.29 -3.19 3.57
CA LEU A 30 -12.85 -3.63 2.29
C LEU A 30 -13.58 -4.97 2.40
N VAL A 31 -12.93 -6.00 2.97
CA VAL A 31 -13.53 -7.33 3.12
C VAL A 31 -14.78 -7.29 3.99
N PHE A 32 -14.69 -6.71 5.19
CA PHE A 32 -15.82 -6.70 6.13
C PHE A 32 -16.95 -5.76 5.66
N GLY A 33 -16.63 -4.66 5.00
CA GLY A 33 -17.64 -3.77 4.43
C GLY A 33 -18.37 -4.40 3.24
N ALA A 34 -17.67 -5.18 2.40
CA ALA A 34 -18.32 -5.95 1.33
C ALA A 34 -19.26 -7.02 1.91
N PHE A 35 -18.83 -7.73 2.95
CA PHE A 35 -19.67 -8.72 3.63
C PHE A 35 -20.92 -8.08 4.26
N ALA A 36 -20.82 -6.84 4.75
CA ALA A 36 -21.95 -6.08 5.26
C ALA A 36 -22.90 -5.54 4.18
N SER A 37 -22.47 -5.51 2.92
CA SER A 37 -23.23 -5.04 1.75
C SER A 37 -23.71 -6.19 0.85
N ASN A 38 -23.95 -7.37 1.44
CA ASN A 38 -24.40 -8.60 0.76
C ASN A 38 -23.41 -9.22 -0.24
N CYS A 39 -22.18 -8.71 -0.35
CA CYS A 39 -21.13 -9.36 -1.12
C CYS A 39 -20.36 -10.36 -0.25
N GLN A 40 -20.71 -11.65 -0.30
CA GLN A 40 -20.08 -12.69 0.55
C GLN A 40 -18.82 -13.33 -0.04
N THR A 41 -18.17 -12.68 -1.01
CA THR A 41 -16.95 -13.19 -1.66
C THR A 41 -15.78 -12.24 -1.46
N ILE A 42 -14.59 -12.82 -1.24
CA ILE A 42 -13.34 -12.08 -1.28
C ILE A 42 -12.98 -11.86 -2.74
N GLN A 43 -12.69 -10.61 -3.11
CA GLN A 43 -12.38 -10.25 -4.49
C GLN A 43 -10.96 -10.73 -4.88
N GLY A 44 -10.68 -10.83 -6.18
CA GLY A 44 -9.42 -11.37 -6.72
C GLY A 44 -8.20 -10.50 -6.38
N SER A 45 -8.41 -9.20 -6.21
CA SER A 45 -7.44 -8.20 -5.77
C SER A 45 -8.06 -7.16 -4.83
N ILE A 46 -7.23 -6.38 -4.14
CA ILE A 46 -7.65 -5.21 -3.35
C ILE A 46 -8.30 -4.15 -4.25
N SER A 47 -7.79 -3.96 -5.46
CA SER A 47 -8.34 -3.00 -6.41
C SER A 47 -9.69 -3.44 -6.99
N ASP A 48 -10.03 -4.73 -6.97
CA ASP A 48 -11.32 -5.23 -7.48
C ASP A 48 -12.51 -4.74 -6.64
N TYR A 49 -12.27 -4.39 -5.36
CA TYR A 49 -13.27 -3.73 -4.52
C TYR A 49 -13.73 -2.37 -5.08
N TYR A 50 -13.01 -1.79 -6.04
CA TYR A 50 -13.47 -0.63 -6.80
C TYR A 50 -14.82 -0.87 -7.50
N HIS A 51 -15.12 -2.12 -7.89
CA HIS A 51 -16.33 -2.47 -8.64
C HIS A 51 -17.47 -2.98 -7.74
N THR A 52 -17.28 -2.90 -6.43
CA THR A 52 -18.28 -3.24 -5.40
C THR A 52 -18.78 -1.98 -4.71
N GLU A 53 -19.76 -2.11 -3.82
CA GLU A 53 -20.24 -1.06 -2.90
C GLU A 53 -19.10 -0.39 -2.08
N MET A 54 -17.94 -1.06 -1.98
CA MET A 54 -16.76 -0.56 -1.27
C MET A 54 -15.93 0.46 -2.06
N ARG A 55 -16.31 0.78 -3.30
CA ARG A 55 -15.61 1.72 -4.19
C ARG A 55 -15.22 3.02 -3.49
N ASN A 56 -16.20 3.70 -2.89
CA ASN A 56 -16.00 5.02 -2.31
C ASN A 56 -15.03 4.97 -1.11
N ILE A 57 -15.04 3.88 -0.36
CA ILE A 57 -14.13 3.66 0.76
C ILE A 57 -12.71 3.38 0.24
N PHE A 58 -12.56 2.52 -0.78
CA PHE A 58 -11.29 2.27 -1.44
C PHE A 58 -10.65 3.56 -1.97
N VAL A 59 -11.38 4.32 -2.78
CA VAL A 59 -10.93 5.59 -3.37
C VAL A 59 -10.63 6.62 -2.26
N GLY A 60 -11.50 6.75 -1.28
CA GLY A 60 -11.33 7.67 -0.16
C GLY A 60 -10.06 7.41 0.66
N ILE A 61 -9.78 6.14 0.98
CA ILE A 61 -8.57 5.76 1.71
C ILE A 61 -7.32 6.04 0.86
N LEU A 62 -7.32 5.71 -0.43
CA LEU A 62 -6.17 6.00 -1.30
C LEU A 62 -5.92 7.51 -1.45
N CYS A 63 -6.97 8.32 -1.57
CA CYS A 63 -6.86 9.78 -1.56
C CYS A 63 -6.26 10.30 -0.25
N ALA A 64 -6.68 9.76 0.90
CA ALA A 64 -6.11 10.11 2.20
C ALA A 64 -4.62 9.72 2.30
N VAL A 65 -4.27 8.50 1.86
CA VAL A 65 -2.86 8.06 1.79
C VAL A 65 -2.05 8.97 0.86
N ALA A 66 -2.58 9.34 -0.30
CA ALA A 66 -1.91 10.24 -1.24
C ALA A 66 -1.61 11.60 -0.60
N LEU A 67 -2.60 12.22 0.05
CA LEU A 67 -2.43 13.49 0.74
C LEU A 67 -1.39 13.38 1.87
N PHE A 68 -1.42 12.30 2.64
CA PHE A 68 -0.44 12.08 3.71
C PHE A 68 0.98 11.86 3.16
N MET A 69 1.13 11.17 2.04
CA MET A 69 2.42 11.02 1.36
C MET A 69 2.92 12.35 0.78
N PHE A 70 2.03 13.18 0.23
CA PHE A 70 2.40 14.50 -0.29
C PHE A 70 2.91 15.45 0.80
N THR A 71 2.26 15.43 1.97
CA THR A 71 2.66 16.24 3.12
C THR A 71 3.90 15.70 3.84
N TYR A 72 4.25 14.43 3.60
CA TYR A 72 5.47 13.84 4.13
C TYR A 72 6.73 14.40 3.44
N LYS A 73 7.47 15.27 4.13
CA LYS A 73 8.77 15.76 3.63
C LYS A 73 9.99 14.98 4.13
N GLY A 74 9.80 14.10 5.12
CA GLY A 74 10.87 13.31 5.74
C GLY A 74 12.03 14.14 6.31
N TYR A 75 13.27 13.64 6.18
CA TYR A 75 14.47 14.29 6.71
C TYR A 75 15.36 14.91 5.61
N ASP A 76 15.29 14.40 4.38
CA ASP A 76 16.03 14.93 3.24
C ASP A 76 15.15 15.09 1.99
N LYS A 77 15.75 15.60 0.90
CA LYS A 77 15.03 15.83 -0.36
C LYS A 77 14.51 14.54 -1.00
N ARG A 78 15.18 13.40 -0.80
CA ARG A 78 14.77 12.12 -1.39
C ARG A 78 13.49 11.62 -0.74
N ASP A 79 13.33 11.80 0.57
CA ASP A 79 12.07 11.52 1.26
C ASP A 79 10.91 12.32 0.65
N ALA A 80 11.11 13.63 0.43
CA ALA A 80 10.08 14.50 -0.15
C ALA A 80 9.72 14.14 -1.59
N ILE A 81 10.72 13.80 -2.41
CA ILE A 81 10.50 13.34 -3.80
C ILE A 81 9.74 12.02 -3.80
N ALA A 82 10.17 11.04 -2.99
CA ALA A 82 9.50 9.76 -2.87
C ALA A 82 8.05 9.92 -2.36
N GLY A 83 7.81 10.81 -1.40
CA GLY A 83 6.45 11.12 -0.91
C GLY A 83 5.56 11.71 -2.00
N ASN A 84 6.07 12.65 -2.79
CA ASN A 84 5.33 13.23 -3.92
C ASN A 84 5.03 12.19 -5.01
N LEU A 85 5.99 11.31 -5.33
CA LEU A 85 5.78 10.20 -6.28
C LEU A 85 4.72 9.21 -5.76
N ALA A 86 4.81 8.83 -4.48
CA ALA A 86 3.82 7.96 -3.85
C ALA A 86 2.41 8.59 -3.89
N CYS A 87 2.29 9.90 -3.67
CA CYS A 87 1.03 10.62 -3.84
C CYS A 87 0.48 10.49 -5.27
N PHE A 88 1.30 10.82 -6.27
CA PHE A 88 0.88 10.77 -7.67
C PHE A 88 0.42 9.37 -8.09
N PHE A 89 1.18 8.33 -7.74
CA PHE A 89 0.83 6.96 -8.08
C PHE A 89 -0.38 6.43 -7.30
N ALA A 90 -0.55 6.79 -6.02
CA ALA A 90 -1.75 6.44 -5.26
C ALA A 90 -3.02 7.05 -5.86
N LEU A 91 -2.97 8.31 -6.33
CA LEU A 91 -4.08 8.94 -7.05
C LEU A 91 -4.34 8.25 -8.40
N GLY A 92 -3.29 7.79 -9.08
CA GLY A 92 -3.40 6.96 -10.27
C GLY A 92 -4.20 5.68 -10.01
N VAL A 93 -3.91 4.96 -8.92
CA VAL A 93 -4.70 3.78 -8.52
C VAL A 93 -6.13 4.15 -8.11
N ALA A 94 -6.31 5.28 -7.42
CA ALA A 94 -7.60 5.71 -6.90
C ALA A 94 -8.58 6.16 -8.00
N PHE A 95 -8.09 6.82 -9.05
CA PHE A 95 -8.96 7.43 -10.06
C PHE A 95 -9.07 6.64 -11.36
N PHE A 96 -8.12 5.73 -11.63
CA PHE A 96 -8.18 4.86 -12.78
C PHE A 96 -8.58 3.46 -12.29
N PRO A 97 -9.78 2.94 -12.60
CA PRO A 97 -10.21 1.62 -12.15
C PRO A 97 -9.37 0.48 -12.70
N THR A 98 -9.26 -0.60 -11.92
CA THR A 98 -8.76 -1.90 -12.40
C THR A 98 -9.74 -2.51 -13.40
N SER A 99 -9.30 -3.50 -14.18
CA SER A 99 -10.20 -4.27 -15.01
C SER A 99 -11.13 -5.13 -14.19
N VAL A 100 -12.39 -5.24 -14.61
CA VAL A 100 -13.21 -6.39 -14.26
C VAL A 100 -12.87 -7.50 -15.25
N ASP A 101 -12.44 -8.66 -14.75
CA ASP A 101 -12.55 -9.88 -15.55
C ASP A 101 -14.04 -10.17 -15.66
N ALA A 102 -14.61 -9.85 -16.83
CA ALA A 102 -16.06 -9.82 -17.08
C ALA A 102 -16.79 -11.14 -16.76
N SER A 103 -16.05 -12.22 -16.52
CA SER A 103 -16.57 -13.56 -16.26
C SER A 103 -16.74 -13.92 -14.77
N SER A 104 -16.18 -13.19 -13.80
CA SER A 104 -16.24 -13.61 -12.38
C SER A 104 -16.90 -12.60 -11.44
N LEU A 105 -16.55 -11.32 -11.49
CA LEU A 105 -17.17 -10.32 -10.61
C LEU A 105 -18.57 -9.93 -11.09
N CYS A 106 -18.74 -9.75 -12.41
CA CYS A 106 -20.00 -9.28 -13.00
C CYS A 106 -21.14 -10.29 -12.95
N THR A 107 -20.84 -11.53 -12.62
CA THR A 107 -21.83 -12.59 -12.45
C THR A 107 -22.19 -12.80 -10.97
N THR A 108 -21.57 -12.06 -10.05
CA THR A 108 -21.84 -12.15 -8.61
C THR A 108 -22.68 -10.98 -8.13
N ASP A 109 -23.44 -11.19 -7.06
CA ASP A 109 -24.22 -10.17 -6.36
C ASP A 109 -23.36 -9.04 -5.74
N CYS A 110 -22.04 -9.12 -5.89
CA CYS A 110 -21.07 -8.15 -5.37
C CYS A 110 -20.91 -6.91 -6.25
N ALA A 111 -21.21 -7.01 -7.55
CA ALA A 111 -20.93 -5.93 -8.49
C ALA A 111 -22.07 -4.91 -8.53
N GLU A 112 -21.77 -3.65 -8.20
CA GLU A 112 -22.77 -2.58 -8.23
C GLU A 112 -22.98 -2.05 -9.66
N ASN A 113 -21.91 -1.96 -10.45
CA ASN A 113 -21.94 -1.51 -11.85
C ASN A 113 -20.79 -2.10 -12.66
N CYS A 114 -21.09 -3.06 -13.54
CA CYS A 114 -20.09 -3.67 -14.42
C CYS A 114 -19.77 -2.80 -15.63
N ILE A 115 -18.97 -1.76 -15.40
CA ILE A 115 -18.51 -0.86 -16.45
C ILE A 115 -17.20 -1.40 -17.02
N THR A 116 -17.19 -1.68 -18.31
CA THR A 116 -15.95 -2.00 -19.02
C THR A 116 -15.24 -0.72 -19.43
N TYR A 117 -14.04 -0.52 -18.89
CA TYR A 117 -13.20 0.63 -19.19
C TYR A 117 -12.26 0.32 -20.37
N GLY A 118 -11.89 1.37 -21.11
CA GLY A 118 -10.91 1.27 -22.19
C GLY A 118 -9.55 0.75 -21.69
N GLU A 119 -8.83 0.03 -22.55
CA GLU A 119 -7.57 -0.64 -22.19
C GLU A 119 -6.53 0.30 -21.57
N TRP A 120 -6.44 1.53 -22.06
CA TRP A 120 -5.53 2.54 -21.54
C TRP A 120 -5.75 2.86 -20.06
N ILE A 121 -6.98 2.78 -19.55
CA ILE A 121 -7.30 3.00 -18.12
C ILE A 121 -6.67 1.89 -17.28
N LYS A 122 -6.78 0.65 -17.75
CA LYS A 122 -6.17 -0.53 -17.10
C LYS A 122 -4.65 -0.37 -17.03
N ILE A 123 -4.03 0.05 -18.13
CA ILE A 123 -2.58 0.28 -18.21
C ILE A 123 -2.16 1.35 -17.18
N VAL A 124 -2.90 2.46 -17.09
CA VAL A 124 -2.63 3.51 -16.11
C VAL A 124 -2.77 2.99 -14.68
N HIS A 125 -3.82 2.23 -14.37
CA HIS A 125 -4.02 1.63 -13.05
C HIS A 125 -2.85 0.71 -12.67
N PHE A 126 -2.55 -0.31 -13.48
CA PHE A 126 -1.51 -1.30 -13.17
C PHE A 126 -0.12 -0.66 -13.10
N THR A 127 0.19 0.27 -14.00
CA THR A 127 1.46 1.02 -13.96
C THR A 127 1.55 1.85 -12.68
N SER A 128 0.47 2.53 -12.30
CA SER A 128 0.43 3.31 -11.06
C SER A 128 0.60 2.42 -9.83
N ALA A 129 -0.07 1.26 -9.76
CA ALA A 129 0.06 0.32 -8.66
C ALA A 129 1.49 -0.21 -8.52
N ALA A 130 2.10 -0.64 -9.63
CA ALA A 130 3.48 -1.14 -9.65
C ALA A 130 4.48 -0.07 -9.18
N LEU A 131 4.34 1.16 -9.67
CA LEU A 131 5.21 2.27 -9.28
C LEU A 131 4.95 2.72 -7.83
N PHE A 132 3.70 2.70 -7.38
CA PHE A 132 3.36 2.99 -5.98
C PHE A 132 4.08 2.01 -5.03
N PHE A 133 3.90 0.70 -5.22
CA PHE A 133 4.58 -0.30 -4.40
C PHE A 133 6.11 -0.22 -4.50
N SER A 134 6.65 0.09 -5.68
CA SER A 134 8.09 0.32 -5.86
C SER A 134 8.61 1.47 -4.97
N VAL A 135 7.86 2.57 -4.86
CA VAL A 135 8.20 3.67 -3.96
C VAL A 135 8.09 3.26 -2.49
N LEU A 136 7.09 2.47 -2.10
CA LEU A 136 6.94 1.96 -0.72
C LEU A 136 8.09 1.03 -0.31
N ILE A 137 8.52 0.17 -1.24
CA ILE A 137 9.71 -0.67 -1.11
C ILE A 137 10.95 0.20 -0.93
N TYR A 138 11.09 1.25 -1.75
CA TYR A 138 12.22 2.19 -1.66
C TYR A 138 12.29 2.89 -0.29
N PHE A 139 11.14 3.35 0.23
CA PHE A 139 11.05 3.91 1.58
C PHE A 139 11.60 2.93 2.63
N SER A 140 11.15 1.68 2.60
CA SER A 140 11.53 0.67 3.61
C SER A 140 13.00 0.25 3.49
N LEU A 141 13.46 -0.06 2.29
CA LEU A 141 14.79 -0.63 2.09
C LEU A 141 15.92 0.40 2.14
N PHE A 142 15.65 1.66 1.80
CA PHE A 142 16.71 2.68 1.68
C PHE A 142 16.47 3.85 2.63
N LEU A 143 15.40 4.63 2.43
CA LEU A 143 15.20 5.89 3.13
C LEU A 143 15.04 5.71 4.65
N PHE A 144 14.30 4.69 5.08
CA PHE A 144 14.09 4.46 6.51
C PHE A 144 15.31 3.92 7.23
N ARG A 145 16.21 3.27 6.49
CA ARG A 145 17.43 2.64 7.03
C ARG A 145 18.59 3.61 7.15
N GLU A 146 18.55 4.73 6.45
CA GLU A 146 19.61 5.74 6.46
C GLU A 146 19.83 6.35 7.86
N PRO A 147 21.09 6.50 8.31
CA PRO A 147 21.40 7.14 9.59
C PRO A 147 21.25 8.67 9.50
N ARG A 148 20.58 9.28 10.48
CA ARG A 148 20.37 10.74 10.53
C ARG A 148 21.65 11.55 10.76
N LYS A 149 22.64 10.94 11.42
CA LYS A 149 23.98 11.50 11.64
C LYS A 149 24.98 10.40 11.32
N ARG A 150 26.10 10.77 10.70
CA ARG A 150 27.23 9.87 10.48
C ARG A 150 27.93 9.63 11.83
N SER A 151 27.37 8.76 12.67
CA SER A 151 28.01 8.30 13.91
C SER A 151 28.81 7.04 13.62
N VAL A 152 29.94 6.88 14.33
CA VAL A 152 30.83 5.72 14.19
C VAL A 152 30.12 4.42 14.56
N ALA A 153 29.11 4.46 15.45
CA ALA A 153 28.29 3.32 15.83
C ALA A 153 26.77 3.63 15.76
N LEU A 154 25.99 2.70 15.19
CA LEU A 154 24.53 2.72 15.19
C LEU A 154 23.97 2.24 16.54
N PRO A 155 23.09 3.03 17.21
CA PRO A 155 22.43 2.61 18.45
C PRO A 155 21.63 1.31 18.28
N ALA A 156 21.55 0.48 19.33
CA ALA A 156 20.86 -0.81 19.29
C ALA A 156 19.38 -0.70 18.87
N ALA A 157 18.65 0.30 19.36
CA ALA A 157 17.26 0.57 18.96
C ALA A 157 17.11 0.88 17.46
N LYS A 158 18.07 1.60 16.87
CA LYS A 158 18.10 1.86 15.42
C LYS A 158 18.38 0.59 14.62
N ARG A 159 19.25 -0.30 15.10
CA ARG A 159 19.49 -1.61 14.46
C ARG A 159 18.22 -2.47 14.41
N LYS A 160 17.48 -2.56 15.52
CA LYS A 160 16.19 -3.28 15.58
C LYS A 160 15.18 -2.74 14.56
N ARG A 161 14.99 -1.41 14.49
CA ARG A 161 14.11 -0.80 13.47
C ARG A 161 14.57 -1.07 12.04
N ASN A 162 15.88 -0.96 11.79
CA ASN A 162 16.45 -1.24 10.46
C ASN A 162 16.25 -2.70 10.03
N PHE A 163 16.25 -3.64 10.98
CA PHE A 163 15.90 -5.04 10.71
C PHE A 163 14.43 -5.16 10.29
N VAL A 164 13.49 -4.55 11.02
CA VAL A 164 12.07 -4.53 10.65
C VAL A 164 11.87 -3.94 9.25
N PHE A 165 12.46 -2.78 8.96
CA PHE A 165 12.36 -2.15 7.63
C PHE A 165 12.92 -3.05 6.52
N LYS A 166 14.02 -3.76 6.79
CA LYS A 166 14.62 -4.71 5.84
C LYS A 166 13.67 -5.87 5.56
N VAL A 167 13.12 -6.51 6.59
CA VAL A 167 12.18 -7.62 6.45
C VAL A 167 10.93 -7.17 5.70
N CYS A 168 10.27 -6.09 6.13
CA CYS A 168 9.10 -5.55 5.45
C CYS A 168 9.38 -5.22 3.98
N GLY A 169 10.53 -4.60 3.69
CA GLY A 169 10.94 -4.29 2.33
C GLY A 169 11.09 -5.52 1.44
N TYR A 170 11.75 -6.57 1.92
CA TYR A 170 11.91 -7.81 1.15
C TYR A 170 10.61 -8.61 1.03
N VAL A 171 9.72 -8.56 2.03
CA VAL A 171 8.37 -9.14 1.92
C VAL A 171 7.58 -8.46 0.81
N MET A 172 7.58 -7.12 0.75
CA MET A 172 6.93 -6.40 -0.34
C MET A 172 7.54 -6.73 -1.71
N VAL A 173 8.87 -6.83 -1.81
CA VAL A 173 9.55 -7.26 -3.06
C VAL A 173 9.08 -8.65 -3.48
N PHE A 174 9.03 -9.60 -2.55
CA PHE A 174 8.55 -10.95 -2.81
C PHE A 174 7.10 -10.96 -3.30
N CYS A 175 6.19 -10.24 -2.62
CA CYS A 175 4.79 -10.14 -3.03
C CYS A 175 4.63 -9.55 -4.45
N VAL A 176 5.30 -8.43 -4.74
CA VAL A 176 5.23 -7.79 -6.08
C VAL A 176 5.79 -8.72 -7.14
N PHE A 177 6.91 -9.40 -6.87
CA PHE A 177 7.47 -10.39 -7.78
C PHE A 177 6.53 -11.59 -7.99
N ALA A 178 5.91 -12.10 -6.93
CA ALA A 178 4.98 -13.21 -7.00
C ALA A 178 3.72 -12.86 -7.81
N ILE A 179 3.19 -11.64 -7.66
CA ILE A 179 2.08 -11.13 -8.49
C ILE A 179 2.49 -11.05 -9.97
N ALA A 180 3.67 -10.52 -10.26
CA ALA A 180 4.17 -10.47 -11.64
C ALA A 180 4.37 -11.88 -12.22
N LEU A 181 4.99 -12.79 -11.47
CA LEU A 181 5.17 -14.19 -11.87
C LEU A 181 3.82 -14.88 -12.12
N TYR A 182 2.82 -14.61 -11.28
CA TYR A 182 1.47 -15.14 -11.45
C TYR A 182 0.86 -14.70 -12.79
N HIS A 183 0.86 -13.41 -13.08
CA HIS A 183 0.25 -12.87 -14.30
C HIS A 183 1.01 -13.21 -15.59
N PHE A 184 2.34 -13.24 -15.57
CA PHE A 184 3.14 -13.44 -16.79
C PHE A 184 3.51 -14.91 -17.06
N VAL A 185 3.35 -15.80 -16.09
CA VAL A 185 3.82 -17.18 -16.22
C VAL A 185 2.79 -18.18 -15.70
N LEU A 186 2.31 -18.04 -14.46
CA LEU A 186 1.57 -19.14 -13.83
C LEU A 186 0.12 -19.25 -14.29
N ILE A 187 -0.55 -18.14 -14.60
CA ILE A 187 -1.98 -18.14 -14.91
C ILE A 187 -2.31 -18.96 -16.18
N ASP A 188 -1.47 -18.87 -17.22
CA ASP A 188 -1.66 -19.59 -18.48
C ASP A 188 -1.33 -21.09 -18.34
N ASN A 189 -0.43 -21.45 -17.43
CA ASN A 189 0.01 -22.82 -17.21
C ASN A 189 -0.82 -23.58 -16.16
N PHE A 190 -1.44 -22.86 -15.22
CA PHE A 190 -2.16 -23.42 -14.08
C PHE A 190 -3.45 -22.62 -13.79
N PRO A 191 -4.50 -22.76 -14.63
CA PRO A 191 -5.73 -21.98 -14.50
C PRO A 191 -6.49 -22.22 -13.19
N GLU A 192 -6.28 -23.37 -12.54
CA GLU A 192 -6.85 -23.69 -11.22
C GLU A 192 -6.44 -22.69 -10.13
N LEU A 193 -5.28 -22.04 -10.27
CA LEU A 193 -4.80 -21.03 -9.33
C LEU A 193 -5.68 -19.78 -9.26
N ALA A 194 -6.49 -19.53 -10.30
CA ALA A 194 -7.41 -18.40 -10.33
C ALA A 194 -8.44 -18.43 -9.17
N GLN A 195 -8.75 -19.61 -8.63
CA GLN A 195 -9.71 -19.77 -7.52
C GLN A 195 -9.13 -19.40 -6.15
N LEU A 196 -7.81 -19.21 -6.04
CA LEU A 196 -7.12 -19.00 -4.77
C LEU A 196 -6.99 -17.51 -4.38
N ASN A 197 -7.40 -16.58 -5.25
CA ASN A 197 -7.25 -15.13 -5.06
C ASN A 197 -5.81 -14.75 -4.65
N LEU A 198 -4.80 -15.32 -5.32
CA LEU A 198 -3.39 -15.15 -4.95
C LEU A 198 -2.96 -13.68 -4.95
N VAL A 199 -3.43 -12.91 -5.94
CA VAL A 199 -3.12 -11.48 -6.07
C VAL A 199 -3.59 -10.73 -4.83
N PHE A 200 -4.84 -10.91 -4.42
CA PHE A 200 -5.39 -10.34 -3.18
C PHE A 200 -4.51 -10.65 -1.97
N TRP A 201 -4.14 -11.92 -1.74
CA TRP A 201 -3.35 -12.27 -0.56
C TRP A 201 -1.95 -11.66 -0.58
N PHE A 202 -1.29 -11.63 -1.74
CA PHE A 202 0.02 -10.98 -1.86
C PHE A 202 -0.07 -9.47 -1.66
N GLU A 203 -1.13 -8.81 -2.14
CA GLU A 203 -1.39 -7.39 -1.88
C GLU A 203 -1.65 -7.11 -0.40
N VAL A 204 -2.48 -7.93 0.28
CA VAL A 204 -2.73 -7.83 1.73
C VAL A 204 -1.41 -7.94 2.51
N ILE A 205 -0.59 -8.95 2.22
CA ILE A 205 0.69 -9.16 2.89
C ILE A 205 1.64 -7.98 2.62
N ALA A 206 1.68 -7.46 1.38
CA ALA A 206 2.49 -6.31 1.04
C ALA A 206 2.02 -5.04 1.77
N LEU A 207 0.71 -4.79 1.85
CA LEU A 207 0.10 -3.67 2.57
C LEU A 207 0.35 -3.75 4.08
N TRP A 208 0.29 -4.94 4.67
CA TRP A 208 0.63 -5.15 6.08
C TRP A 208 2.12 -4.94 6.34
N ALA A 209 3.00 -5.45 5.48
CA ALA A 209 4.43 -5.19 5.57
C ALA A 209 4.74 -3.68 5.46
N PHE A 210 4.12 -2.99 4.50
CA PHE A 210 4.16 -1.54 4.38
C PHE A 210 3.68 -0.85 5.66
N GLY A 211 2.51 -1.21 6.18
CA GLY A 211 1.92 -0.60 7.36
C GLY A 211 2.78 -0.75 8.61
N ILE A 212 3.31 -1.96 8.84
CA ILE A 212 4.24 -2.25 9.94
C ILE A 212 5.53 -1.40 9.81
N SER A 213 6.06 -1.25 8.59
CA SER A 213 7.25 -0.42 8.35
C SER A 213 6.99 1.06 8.73
N TRP A 214 5.82 1.61 8.36
CA TRP A 214 5.46 3.00 8.65
C TRP A 214 5.14 3.22 10.13
N LEU A 215 4.43 2.30 10.77
CA LEU A 215 4.20 2.33 12.22
C LEU A 215 5.50 2.26 13.02
N THR A 216 6.46 1.47 12.55
CA THR A 216 7.82 1.41 13.14
C THR A 216 8.57 2.73 12.96
N LYS A 217 8.47 3.36 11.78
CA LYS A 217 9.05 4.70 11.53
C LYS A 217 8.36 5.81 12.33
N GLY A 218 7.07 5.65 12.64
CA GLY A 218 6.27 6.50 13.52
C GLY A 218 6.47 6.23 15.02
N GLN A 219 7.41 5.35 15.39
CA GLN A 219 7.67 4.93 16.78
C GLN A 219 6.42 4.46 17.52
N PHE A 220 5.46 3.87 16.81
CA PHE A 220 4.29 3.25 17.43
C PHE A 220 4.65 1.88 18.00
N VAL A 221 5.38 1.08 17.23
CA VAL A 221 5.78 -0.30 17.60
C VAL A 221 7.09 -0.33 18.41
N LEU A 222 8.08 0.48 18.03
CA LEU A 222 9.39 0.54 18.67
C LEU A 222 9.71 2.00 19.04
N LYS A 223 9.45 2.37 20.30
CA LYS A 223 9.77 3.69 20.85
C LYS A 223 11.28 3.78 21.15
N ASP A 224 11.81 4.99 21.03
CA ASP A 224 13.16 5.28 21.54
C ASP A 224 12.98 5.53 23.06
N ASN A 225 13.46 4.59 23.89
CA ASN A 225 13.57 4.78 25.34
C ASN A 225 14.73 5.71 25.67
#